data_AF-A0A7V5HGY4-F1
#
_entry.id   AF-A0A7V5HGY4-F1
#
_cell.length_a   1.000
_cell.length_b   1.000
_cell.length_c   1.000
_cell.angle_alpha   90.00
_cell.angle_beta   90.00
_cell.angle_gamma   90.00
#
_symmetry.space_group_name_H-M   'P 1'
#
loop_
_entity.id
_entity.type
_entity.pdbx_description
1 polymer ?
#
loop_
_entity_poly.entity_id
_entity_poly.type
_entity_poly.pdbx_seq_one_letter_code
_entity_poly.pdbx_strand_id
1 'polypeptide(L)'
;MKTNRWPQSPQFLGFLLIICLLGWFSNCAPQQKLTPAQLEGLQKWPKEAALFFQKGDYYSLQEAYQRWKKLLALNYHQPPVPQRYLETIFLLTLREKELAIPQAKFLAEAERFLAKNPRLKKYASLLPLIKKSPLKLEGFIDEFHWMRVEPQLKLQLKELALTSSWWAYLYLHLFFPWPEDKEMYSRISTTFSQSPLVKYKLLLTGPKKMALFLKFFQENPNFQEMHYYLGKEYLNAGQLAQAEKHLQQARSSFPDSLNILILLSKINFRLEEFEACLELNEAALKLKP
;
A
#
# COMPACT_ATOMS: atom_id res chain seq x y z
N MET A 1 -61.81 28.90 -43.91
CA MET A 1 -61.70 28.78 -45.38
C MET A 1 -60.29 29.19 -45.79
N LYS A 2 -59.55 28.27 -46.46
CA LYS A 2 -58.52 28.45 -47.51
C LYS A 2 -57.39 29.49 -47.27
N THR A 3 -56.09 29.24 -47.45
CA THR A 3 -55.38 28.21 -48.23
C THR A 3 -53.86 28.33 -48.00
N ASN A 4 -53.21 27.16 -47.99
CA ASN A 4 -51.83 26.80 -48.36
C ASN A 4 -50.98 27.82 -49.13
N ARG A 5 -49.66 27.78 -48.88
CA ARG A 5 -48.64 27.42 -49.88
C ARG A 5 -47.33 26.95 -49.23
N TRP A 6 -47.01 25.67 -49.44
CA TRP A 6 -45.64 25.15 -49.49
C TRP A 6 -45.05 25.40 -50.89
N PRO A 7 -43.72 25.35 -51.02
CA PRO A 7 -43.11 24.33 -51.89
C PRO A 7 -41.94 23.60 -51.18
N GLN A 8 -42.00 22.27 -51.12
CA GLN A 8 -41.20 21.32 -51.93
C GLN A 8 -39.72 21.22 -51.55
N SER A 9 -39.36 20.08 -50.95
CA SER A 9 -38.00 19.53 -50.85
C SER A 9 -37.55 18.94 -52.21
N PRO A 10 -36.25 18.68 -52.41
CA PRO A 10 -35.78 17.31 -52.16
C PRO A 10 -34.35 17.19 -51.60
N GLN A 11 -34.21 16.24 -50.65
CA GLN A 11 -33.20 15.18 -50.58
C GLN A 11 -31.83 15.43 -51.23
N PHE A 12 -30.77 15.57 -50.42
CA PHE A 12 -29.49 14.88 -50.67
C PHE A 12 -28.83 14.52 -49.33
N LEU A 13 -28.62 13.21 -49.19
CA LEU A 13 -27.64 12.45 -48.39
C LEU A 13 -26.71 13.29 -47.49
N GLY A 14 -26.58 13.03 -46.18
CA GLY A 14 -26.12 11.74 -45.65
C GLY A 14 -24.59 11.72 -45.60
N PHE A 15 -24.02 11.53 -44.41
CA PHE A 15 -22.59 11.37 -44.10
C PHE A 15 -21.70 12.62 -44.19
N LEU A 16 -21.34 13.17 -43.02
CA LEU A 16 -19.95 13.51 -42.63
C LEU A 16 -19.89 14.04 -41.18
N LEU A 17 -20.28 13.16 -40.25
CA LEU A 17 -19.64 13.09 -38.95
C LEU A 17 -18.38 12.23 -39.15
N ILE A 18 -17.28 12.59 -38.48
CA ILE A 18 -15.99 11.87 -38.32
C ILE A 18 -14.80 12.61 -38.97
N ILE A 19 -13.79 12.86 -38.12
CA ILE A 19 -12.39 13.27 -38.35
C ILE A 19 -12.06 14.76 -38.56
N CYS A 20 -11.94 15.51 -37.46
CA CYS A 20 -11.10 16.72 -37.39
C CYS A 20 -10.39 16.86 -36.02
N LEU A 21 -9.75 15.77 -35.54
CA LEU A 21 -8.81 15.80 -34.40
C LEU A 21 -7.58 14.92 -34.68
N LEU A 22 -6.92 15.12 -35.82
CA LEU A 22 -5.60 14.57 -36.08
C LEU A 22 -4.72 15.67 -36.71
N GLY A 23 -4.10 16.47 -35.85
CA GLY A 23 -3.08 17.43 -36.22
C GLY A 23 -1.93 17.39 -35.22
N TRP A 24 -0.76 16.96 -35.72
CA TRP A 24 0.58 16.97 -35.11
C TRP A 24 1.08 15.65 -34.50
N PHE A 25 1.30 14.68 -35.37
CA PHE A 25 2.35 13.67 -35.20
C PHE A 25 3.59 14.07 -36.01
N SER A 26 4.61 14.55 -35.33
CA SER A 26 5.99 14.55 -35.83
C SER A 26 6.92 14.12 -34.71
N ASN A 27 6.82 12.83 -34.37
CA ASN A 27 7.92 12.08 -33.78
C ASN A 27 7.70 10.60 -34.11
N CYS A 28 8.40 10.09 -35.11
CA CYS A 28 8.36 8.69 -35.51
C CYS A 28 9.12 7.83 -34.47
N ALA A 29 8.49 7.60 -33.32
CA ALA A 29 8.69 6.36 -32.59
C ALA A 29 7.65 5.36 -33.10
N PRO A 30 7.99 4.09 -33.35
CA PRO A 30 6.98 3.09 -33.66
C PRO A 30 6.02 3.01 -32.47
N GLN A 31 4.82 3.57 -32.62
CA GLN A 31 3.76 3.38 -31.64
C GLN A 31 3.44 1.90 -31.65
N GLN A 32 3.84 1.21 -30.58
CA GLN A 32 3.51 -0.18 -30.36
C GLN A 32 1.99 -0.33 -30.48
N LYS A 33 1.52 -1.08 -31.49
CA LYS A 33 0.10 -1.36 -31.64
C LYS A 33 -0.37 -2.16 -30.42
N LEU A 34 -1.29 -1.58 -29.66
CA LEU A 34 -1.88 -2.23 -28.49
C LEU A 34 -2.79 -3.38 -28.95
N THR A 35 -2.71 -4.49 -28.22
CA THR A 35 -3.63 -5.62 -28.39
C THR A 35 -5.04 -5.25 -27.90
N PRO A 36 -6.11 -5.93 -28.37
CA PRO A 36 -7.47 -5.71 -27.86
C PRO A 36 -7.57 -5.83 -26.33
N ALA A 37 -6.89 -6.81 -25.75
CA ALA A 37 -6.83 -7.00 -24.29
C ALA A 37 -6.14 -5.82 -23.56
N GLN A 38 -5.10 -5.23 -24.15
CA GLN A 38 -4.46 -4.04 -23.59
C GLN A 38 -5.37 -2.81 -23.68
N LEU A 39 -6.10 -2.64 -24.80
CA LEU A 39 -7.06 -1.54 -24.95
C LEU A 39 -8.20 -1.64 -23.94
N GLU A 40 -8.76 -2.84 -23.76
CA GLU A 40 -9.76 -3.11 -22.71
C GLU A 40 -9.17 -2.88 -21.31
N GLY A 41 -7.94 -3.31 -21.09
CA GLY A 41 -7.19 -3.09 -19.86
C GLY A 41 -7.02 -1.61 -19.51
N LEU A 42 -6.68 -0.76 -20.49
CA LEU A 42 -6.56 0.70 -20.28
C LEU A 42 -7.86 1.34 -19.76
N GLN A 43 -9.02 0.80 -20.12
CA GLN A 43 -10.31 1.29 -19.65
C GLN A 43 -10.65 0.80 -18.23
N LYS A 44 -10.24 -0.42 -17.88
CA LYS A 44 -10.63 -1.09 -16.62
C LYS A 44 -9.62 -0.91 -15.49
N TRP A 45 -8.34 -1.12 -15.77
CA TRP A 45 -7.27 -1.20 -14.76
C TRP A 45 -7.13 0.05 -13.87
N PRO A 46 -7.34 1.29 -14.35
CA PRO A 46 -7.23 2.45 -13.45
C PRO A 46 -8.26 2.42 -12.31
N LYS A 47 -9.50 1.99 -12.61
CA LYS A 47 -10.57 1.88 -11.61
C LYS A 47 -10.34 0.70 -10.67
N GLU A 48 -9.94 -0.45 -11.22
CA GLU A 48 -9.61 -1.63 -10.41
C GLU A 48 -8.45 -1.35 -9.46
N ALA A 49 -7.37 -0.76 -9.95
CA ALA A 49 -6.20 -0.46 -9.13
C ALA A 49 -6.53 0.53 -8.00
N ALA A 50 -7.39 1.52 -8.27
CA ALA A 50 -7.88 2.43 -7.24
C ALA A 50 -8.73 1.70 -6.18
N LEU A 51 -9.59 0.77 -6.59
CA LEU A 51 -10.40 -0.04 -5.67
C LEU A 51 -9.52 -0.92 -4.77
N PHE A 52 -8.53 -1.60 -5.37
CA PHE A 52 -7.57 -2.41 -4.63
C PHE A 52 -6.74 -1.57 -3.65
N PHE A 53 -6.30 -0.38 -4.06
CA PHE A 53 -5.61 0.56 -3.18
C PHE A 53 -6.47 0.96 -1.97
N GLN A 54 -7.76 1.19 -2.18
CA GLN A 54 -8.70 1.57 -1.10
C GLN A 54 -8.93 0.45 -0.07
N LYS A 55 -8.88 -0.83 -0.49
CA LYS A 55 -8.98 -1.98 0.43
C LYS A 55 -7.84 -1.97 1.46
N GLY A 56 -6.62 -1.65 1.02
CA GLY A 56 -5.50 -1.31 1.91
C GLY A 56 -4.82 -2.48 2.64
N ASP A 57 -5.30 -3.71 2.49
CA ASP A 57 -4.58 -4.92 2.89
C ASP A 57 -3.38 -5.18 1.95
N TYR A 58 -2.37 -5.91 2.43
CA TYR A 58 -1.14 -6.14 1.68
C TYR A 58 -1.37 -6.73 0.29
N TYR A 59 -2.22 -7.74 0.15
CA TYR A 59 -2.45 -8.41 -1.13
C TYR A 59 -3.21 -7.53 -2.10
N SER A 60 -4.24 -6.80 -1.65
CA SER A 60 -4.90 -5.80 -2.48
C SER A 60 -3.91 -4.71 -2.91
N LEU A 61 -3.00 -4.26 -2.04
CA LEU A 61 -1.97 -3.30 -2.44
C LEU A 61 -1.02 -3.87 -3.52
N GLN A 62 -0.68 -5.16 -3.44
CA GLN A 62 0.06 -5.85 -4.51
C GLN A 62 -0.73 -5.88 -5.83
N GLU A 63 -2.03 -6.18 -5.77
CA GLU A 63 -2.90 -6.16 -6.96
C GLU A 63 -3.02 -4.76 -7.58
N ALA A 64 -3.10 -3.71 -6.74
CA ALA A 64 -3.07 -2.32 -7.19
C ALA A 64 -1.73 -2.01 -7.89
N TYR A 65 -0.62 -2.37 -7.26
CA TYR A 65 0.73 -2.22 -7.80
C TYR A 65 0.86 -2.85 -9.19
N GLN A 66 0.41 -4.10 -9.37
CA GLN A 66 0.52 -4.79 -10.65
C GLN A 66 -0.25 -4.06 -11.77
N ARG A 67 -1.43 -3.53 -11.47
CA ARG A 67 -2.24 -2.80 -12.45
C ARG A 67 -1.66 -1.44 -12.79
N TRP A 68 -1.18 -0.69 -11.79
CA TRP A 68 -0.44 0.55 -12.02
C TRP A 68 0.81 0.32 -12.87
N LYS A 69 1.56 -0.75 -12.58
CA LYS A 69 2.74 -1.14 -13.35
C LYS A 69 2.43 -1.48 -14.80
N LYS A 70 1.35 -2.24 -15.04
CA LYS A 70 0.86 -2.54 -16.39
C LYS A 70 0.50 -1.27 -17.16
N LEU A 71 -0.22 -0.33 -16.53
CA LEU A 71 -0.56 0.95 -17.14
C LEU A 71 0.70 1.74 -17.54
N LEU A 72 1.67 1.86 -16.64
CA LEU A 72 2.92 2.58 -16.91
C LEU A 72 3.75 1.89 -18.01
N ALA A 73 3.74 0.56 -18.09
CA ALA A 73 4.40 -0.19 -19.16
C ALA A 73 3.79 0.07 -20.54
N LEU A 74 2.52 0.49 -20.60
CA LEU A 74 1.83 0.92 -21.83
C LEU A 74 1.96 2.43 -22.10
N ASN A 75 2.92 3.10 -21.44
CA ASN A 75 3.09 4.56 -21.49
C ASN A 75 1.86 5.37 -21.03
N TYR A 76 0.98 4.77 -20.22
CA TYR A 76 -0.16 5.48 -19.63
C TYR A 76 0.31 6.28 -18.41
N HIS A 77 0.76 7.52 -18.65
CA HIS A 77 1.30 8.42 -17.63
C HIS A 77 0.30 9.49 -17.13
N GLN A 78 -0.98 9.37 -17.50
CA GLN A 78 -1.99 10.35 -17.10
C GLN A 78 -2.12 10.40 -15.57
N PRO A 79 -2.21 11.60 -14.96
CA PRO A 79 -2.56 11.72 -13.55
C PRO A 79 -3.89 11.02 -13.25
N PRO A 80 -4.02 10.34 -12.08
CA PRO A 80 -3.05 10.26 -11.00
C PRO A 80 -2.12 9.03 -11.05
N VAL A 81 -1.98 8.33 -12.20
CA VAL A 81 -1.33 6.99 -12.25
C VAL A 81 0.11 6.97 -11.74
N PRO A 82 1.04 7.83 -12.20
CA PRO A 82 2.42 7.81 -11.69
C PRO A 82 2.50 8.08 -10.17
N GLN A 83 1.63 8.96 -9.67
CA GLN A 83 1.53 9.26 -8.23
C GLN A 83 1.01 8.03 -7.47
N ARG A 84 -0.09 7.42 -7.91
CA ARG A 84 -0.71 6.27 -7.23
C ARG A 84 0.21 5.06 -7.23
N TYR A 85 0.96 4.86 -8.31
CA TYR A 85 2.01 3.84 -8.35
C TYR A 85 3.03 4.03 -7.23
N LEU A 86 3.56 5.26 -7.10
CA LEU A 86 4.58 5.58 -6.11
C LEU A 86 4.04 5.49 -4.67
N GLU A 87 2.82 5.96 -4.42
CA GLU A 87 2.15 5.81 -3.12
C GLU A 87 1.95 4.32 -2.77
N THR A 88 1.61 3.48 -3.75
CA THR A 88 1.40 2.04 -3.54
C THR A 88 2.71 1.33 -3.19
N ILE A 89 3.80 1.58 -3.92
CA ILE A 89 5.10 0.94 -3.64
C ILE A 89 5.69 1.42 -2.31
N PHE A 90 5.46 2.68 -1.93
CA PHE A 90 5.83 3.16 -0.61
C PHE A 90 5.00 2.49 0.50
N LEU A 91 3.68 2.35 0.35
CA LEU A 91 2.87 1.59 1.30
C LEU A 91 3.37 0.15 1.45
N LEU A 92 3.62 -0.54 0.34
CA LEU A 92 4.13 -1.91 0.37
C LEU A 92 5.50 -2.00 1.05
N THR A 93 6.38 -1.02 0.82
CA THR A 93 7.67 -0.92 1.53
C THR A 93 7.48 -0.76 3.03
N LEU A 94 6.56 0.11 3.46
CA LEU A 94 6.26 0.30 4.89
C LEU A 94 5.65 -0.97 5.51
N ARG A 95 4.80 -1.69 4.78
CA ARG A 95 4.22 -2.97 5.22
C ARG A 95 5.29 -4.05 5.38
N GLU A 96 6.19 -4.17 4.41
CA GLU A 96 7.33 -5.09 4.50
C GLU A 96 8.17 -4.78 5.74
N LYS A 97 8.42 -3.51 6.04
CA LYS A 97 9.12 -3.11 7.28
C LYS A 97 8.36 -3.45 8.55
N GLU A 98 7.05 -3.23 8.58
CA GLU A 98 6.18 -3.54 9.72
C GLU A 98 6.05 -5.05 9.99
N LEU A 99 6.17 -5.87 8.95
CA LEU A 99 6.18 -7.33 8.99
C LEU A 99 7.61 -7.92 9.05
N ALA A 100 8.64 -7.10 9.05
CA ALA A 100 10.05 -7.51 8.97
C ALA A 100 10.36 -8.47 7.79
N ILE A 101 9.86 -8.15 6.59
CA ILE A 101 10.19 -8.82 5.33
C ILE A 101 11.42 -8.12 4.73
N PRO A 102 12.58 -8.81 4.59
CA PRO A 102 13.85 -8.15 4.30
C PRO A 102 14.10 -7.81 2.82
N GLN A 103 13.35 -8.40 1.89
CA GLN A 103 13.67 -8.41 0.46
C GLN A 103 13.62 -7.03 -0.25
N ALA A 104 13.20 -5.94 0.42
CA ALA A 104 13.28 -4.53 0.00
C ALA A 104 12.93 -4.21 -1.47
N LYS A 105 12.16 -5.06 -2.15
CA LYS A 105 11.95 -5.02 -3.61
C LYS A 105 11.20 -3.76 -4.04
N PHE A 106 10.21 -3.35 -3.25
CA PHE A 106 9.41 -2.15 -3.54
C PHE A 106 10.19 -0.86 -3.28
N LEU A 107 11.13 -0.87 -2.33
CA LEU A 107 12.02 0.26 -2.08
C LEU A 107 12.95 0.47 -3.29
N ALA A 108 13.61 -0.59 -3.75
CA ALA A 108 14.47 -0.53 -4.94
C ALA A 108 13.70 -0.12 -6.21
N GLU A 109 12.42 -0.50 -6.31
CA GLU A 109 11.56 -0.05 -7.39
C GLU A 109 11.18 1.43 -7.28
N ALA A 110 10.93 1.95 -6.07
CA ALA A 110 10.66 3.35 -5.85
C ALA A 110 11.87 4.23 -6.20
N GLU A 111 13.08 3.81 -5.82
CA GLU A 111 14.34 4.48 -6.18
C GLU A 111 14.48 4.60 -7.70
N ARG A 112 14.33 3.47 -8.42
CA ARG A 112 14.41 3.44 -9.89
C ARG A 112 13.32 4.27 -10.56
N PHE A 113 12.09 4.22 -10.03
CA PHE A 113 10.98 4.96 -10.60
C PHE A 113 11.14 6.48 -10.44
N LEU A 114 11.55 6.93 -9.26
CA LEU A 114 11.81 8.35 -8.98
C LEU A 114 12.95 8.91 -9.83
N ALA A 115 14.04 8.15 -10.02
CA ALA A 115 15.15 8.55 -10.88
C ALA A 115 14.70 8.84 -12.33
N LYS A 116 13.71 8.11 -12.83
CA LYS A 116 13.13 8.30 -14.17
C LYS A 116 12.01 9.36 -14.22
N ASN A 117 11.49 9.79 -13.08
CA ASN A 117 10.32 10.68 -12.99
C ASN A 117 10.62 11.90 -12.09
N PRO A 118 11.54 12.78 -12.49
CA PRO A 118 11.99 13.92 -11.67
C PRO A 118 10.88 14.94 -11.39
N ARG A 119 9.73 14.87 -12.06
CA ARG A 119 8.55 15.72 -11.79
C ARG A 119 7.87 15.36 -10.46
N LEU A 120 8.12 14.18 -9.90
CA LEU A 120 7.55 13.72 -8.63
C LEU A 120 8.40 14.14 -7.41
N LYS A 121 9.03 15.33 -7.45
CA LYS A 121 9.99 15.80 -6.43
C LYS A 121 9.45 15.73 -5.00
N LYS A 122 8.15 16.00 -4.80
CA LYS A 122 7.49 15.93 -3.47
C LYS A 122 7.55 14.54 -2.83
N TYR A 123 7.69 13.48 -3.62
CA TYR A 123 7.86 12.12 -3.13
C TYR A 123 9.34 11.73 -3.00
N ALA A 124 10.22 12.36 -3.78
CA ALA A 124 11.66 12.15 -3.68
C ALA A 124 12.20 12.57 -2.29
N SER A 125 11.63 13.60 -1.68
CA SER A 125 11.98 14.01 -0.31
C SER A 125 11.58 12.98 0.77
N LEU A 126 10.62 12.10 0.48
CA LEU A 126 10.19 11.04 1.41
C LEU A 126 11.11 9.81 1.36
N LEU A 127 11.75 9.57 0.22
CA LEU A 127 12.55 8.37 -0.01
C LEU A 127 13.64 8.17 1.05
N PRO A 128 14.44 9.20 1.45
CA PRO A 128 15.40 9.04 2.54
C PRO A 128 14.77 8.63 3.87
N LEU A 129 13.57 9.14 4.20
CA LEU A 129 12.86 8.79 5.44
C LEU A 129 12.40 7.33 5.41
N ILE A 130 11.75 6.91 4.31
CA ILE A 130 11.27 5.54 4.14
C ILE A 130 12.44 4.56 4.13
N LYS A 131 13.54 4.90 3.44
CA LYS A 131 14.76 4.08 3.39
C LYS A 131 15.38 3.88 4.77
N LYS A 132 15.50 4.95 5.55
CA LYS A 132 16.08 4.93 6.90
C LYS A 132 15.18 4.26 7.94
N SER A 133 13.88 4.12 7.69
CA SER A 133 12.99 3.38 8.59
C SER A 133 13.47 1.92 8.71
N PRO A 134 13.77 1.39 9.90
CA PRO A 134 14.26 0.01 10.05
C PRO A 134 13.16 -1.03 9.79
N LEU A 135 13.57 -2.30 9.68
CA LEU A 135 12.62 -3.40 9.83
C LEU A 135 12.21 -3.46 11.30
N LYS A 136 10.90 -3.55 11.57
CA LYS A 136 10.40 -3.65 12.95
C LYS A 136 10.60 -5.07 13.47
N LEU A 137 11.75 -5.37 14.05
CA LEU A 137 12.08 -6.72 14.53
C LEU A 137 11.56 -6.98 15.95
N GLU A 138 10.95 -8.15 16.16
CA GLU A 138 10.53 -8.59 17.49
C GLU A 138 11.74 -8.93 18.38
N GLY A 139 11.69 -8.52 19.65
CA GLY A 139 12.78 -8.74 20.61
C GLY A 139 13.93 -7.73 20.50
N PHE A 140 13.95 -6.91 19.46
CA PHE A 140 14.85 -5.77 19.34
C PHE A 140 14.07 -4.50 19.68
N ILE A 141 14.49 -3.82 20.74
CA ILE A 141 14.14 -2.41 20.89
C ILE A 141 15.04 -1.74 19.87
N ASP A 142 14.45 -1.31 18.75
CA ASP A 142 15.11 -0.33 17.89
C ASP A 142 15.54 0.83 18.80
N GLU A 143 16.83 0.92 19.12
CA GLU A 143 17.43 2.07 19.82
C GLU A 143 17.24 3.38 19.03
N PHE A 144 16.55 3.33 17.89
CA PHE A 144 16.16 4.43 17.01
C PHE A 144 15.13 5.38 17.64
N HIS A 145 15.51 5.99 18.75
CA HIS A 145 15.01 7.27 19.21
C HIS A 145 15.72 8.42 18.47
N TRP A 146 15.57 8.55 17.15
CA TRP A 146 15.70 9.83 16.42
C TRP A 146 15.66 9.65 14.90
N MET A 147 14.58 9.18 14.27
CA MET A 147 14.39 9.68 12.90
C MET A 147 14.09 11.18 13.02
N ARG A 148 15.15 12.00 13.03
CA ARG A 148 15.03 13.45 13.12
C ARG A 148 14.51 13.94 11.78
N VAL A 149 13.20 13.91 11.66
CA VAL A 149 12.51 14.58 10.55
C VAL A 149 12.68 16.07 10.76
N GLU A 150 13.13 16.76 9.72
CA GLU A 150 13.27 18.21 9.74
C GLU A 150 11.93 18.85 10.16
N PRO A 151 11.92 19.84 11.08
CA PRO A 151 10.67 20.42 11.60
C PRO A 151 9.74 20.94 10.50
N GLN A 152 10.30 21.53 9.44
CA GLN A 152 9.53 22.01 8.28
C GLN A 152 8.85 20.86 7.54
N LEU A 153 9.57 19.75 7.32
CA LEU A 153 9.00 18.56 6.69
C LEU A 153 7.95 17.89 7.58
N LYS A 154 8.13 17.87 8.92
CA LYS A 154 7.11 17.40 9.86
C LYS A 154 5.81 18.22 9.73
N LEU A 155 5.93 19.55 9.65
CA LEU A 155 4.78 20.44 9.48
C LEU A 155 4.05 20.19 8.14
N GLN A 156 4.80 20.07 7.05
CA GLN A 156 4.24 19.71 5.74
C GLN A 156 3.52 18.36 5.76
N LEU A 157 4.12 17.35 6.39
CA LEU A 157 3.52 16.03 6.53
C LEU A 157 2.25 16.07 7.40
N LYS A 158 2.20 16.94 8.42
CA LYS A 158 0.99 17.15 9.23
C LYS A 158 -0.16 17.71 8.40
N GLU A 159 0.11 18.68 7.52
CA GLU A 159 -0.90 19.23 6.60
C GLU A 159 -1.38 18.16 5.61
N LEU A 160 -0.44 17.44 5.00
CA LEU A 160 -0.73 16.40 4.02
C LEU A 160 -1.51 15.22 4.62
N ALA A 161 -1.28 14.89 5.89
CA ALA A 161 -1.89 13.75 6.56
C ALA A 161 -3.42 13.73 6.52
N LEU A 162 -4.08 14.89 6.38
CA LEU A 162 -5.55 14.98 6.30
C LEU A 162 -6.08 14.99 4.86
N THR A 163 -5.22 14.94 3.86
CA THR A 163 -5.61 15.04 2.44
C THR A 163 -5.89 13.68 1.79
N SER A 164 -5.31 12.59 2.32
CA SER A 164 -5.56 11.24 1.82
C SER A 164 -5.20 10.17 2.84
N SER A 165 -5.77 8.97 2.68
CA SER A 165 -5.45 7.81 3.52
C SER A 165 -3.97 7.39 3.44
N TRP A 166 -3.31 7.60 2.30
CA TRP A 166 -1.86 7.38 2.15
C TRP A 166 -1.05 8.30 3.07
N TRP A 167 -1.30 9.61 3.00
CA TRP A 167 -0.57 10.58 3.81
C TRP A 167 -0.84 10.40 5.30
N ALA A 168 -2.08 10.07 5.67
CA ALA A 168 -2.43 9.67 7.02
C ALA A 168 -1.61 8.46 7.48
N TYR A 169 -1.53 7.42 6.65
CA TYR A 169 -0.75 6.22 6.96
C TYR A 169 0.73 6.52 7.17
N LEU A 170 1.33 7.29 6.26
CA LEU A 170 2.74 7.68 6.35
C LEU A 170 3.00 8.49 7.62
N TYR A 171 2.16 9.47 7.91
CA TYR A 171 2.28 10.29 9.12
C TYR A 171 2.20 9.44 10.39
N LEU A 172 1.21 8.54 10.48
CA LEU A 172 1.09 7.60 11.58
C LEU A 172 2.28 6.63 11.67
N HIS A 173 2.91 6.27 10.55
CA HIS A 173 4.09 5.41 10.56
C HIS A 173 5.32 6.13 11.10
N LEU A 174 5.51 7.40 10.74
CA LEU A 174 6.72 8.15 11.11
C LEU A 174 6.67 8.73 12.52
N PHE A 175 5.49 9.12 13.01
CA PHE A 175 5.39 10.01 14.18
C PHE A 175 4.66 9.41 15.36
N PHE A 176 4.23 8.15 15.32
CA PHE A 176 3.49 7.52 16.41
C PHE A 176 4.35 6.56 17.25
N PRO A 177 4.27 6.54 18.62
CA PRO A 177 3.49 7.40 19.51
C PRO A 177 4.32 8.57 20.03
N TRP A 178 4.08 9.77 19.54
CA TRP A 178 4.59 10.98 20.16
C TRP A 178 3.44 11.68 20.88
N PRO A 179 3.52 11.91 22.21
CA PRO A 179 2.44 12.53 22.99
C PRO A 179 1.96 13.87 22.39
N GLU A 180 2.88 14.61 21.79
CA GLU A 180 2.67 15.91 21.14
C GLU A 180 1.68 15.85 19.95
N ASP A 181 1.54 14.68 19.32
CA ASP A 181 0.73 14.51 18.10
C ASP A 181 -0.63 13.83 18.39
N LYS A 182 -1.04 13.70 19.66
CA LYS A 182 -2.31 13.07 20.07
C LYS A 182 -3.54 13.69 19.41
N GLU A 183 -3.61 15.02 19.32
CA GLU A 183 -4.69 15.73 18.63
C GLU A 183 -4.74 15.33 17.15
N MET A 184 -3.57 15.24 16.52
CA MET A 184 -3.46 14.88 15.11
C MET A 184 -3.96 13.47 14.85
N TYR A 185 -3.66 12.51 15.72
CA TYR A 185 -4.18 11.14 15.59
C TYR A 185 -5.71 11.10 15.71
N SER A 186 -6.30 11.89 16.60
CA SER A 186 -7.76 12.02 16.74
C SER A 186 -8.40 12.57 15.46
N ARG A 187 -7.79 13.61 14.87
CA ARG A 187 -8.22 14.19 13.59
C ARG A 187 -8.14 13.15 12.47
N ILE A 188 -7.02 12.45 12.34
CA ILE A 188 -6.84 11.37 11.35
C ILE A 188 -7.90 10.28 11.52
N SER A 189 -8.13 9.83 12.77
CA SER A 189 -9.14 8.82 13.08
C SER A 189 -10.54 9.25 12.66
N THR A 190 -10.90 10.52 12.89
CA THR A 190 -12.20 11.07 12.50
C THR A 190 -12.33 11.22 10.99
N THR A 191 -11.34 11.85 10.35
CA THR A 191 -11.32 12.14 8.89
C THR A 191 -11.35 10.86 8.06
N PHE A 192 -10.63 9.82 8.47
CA PHE A 192 -10.52 8.57 7.73
C PHE A 192 -11.22 7.40 8.45
N SER A 193 -12.32 7.70 9.14
CA SER A 193 -13.13 6.72 9.89
C SER A 193 -13.73 5.60 9.05
N GLN A 194 -13.67 5.68 7.71
CA GLN A 194 -14.10 4.62 6.79
C GLN A 194 -12.94 3.96 6.04
N SER A 195 -11.70 4.36 6.28
CA SER A 195 -10.51 3.81 5.60
C SER A 195 -9.99 2.59 6.36
N PRO A 196 -10.07 1.36 5.81
CA PRO A 196 -9.47 0.19 6.45
C PRO A 196 -7.96 0.33 6.62
N LEU A 197 -7.29 0.95 5.64
CA LEU A 197 -5.86 1.26 5.68
C LEU A 197 -5.47 2.09 6.92
N VAL A 198 -6.22 3.16 7.21
CA VAL A 198 -5.91 4.05 8.34
C VAL A 198 -6.35 3.42 9.66
N LYS A 199 -7.51 2.76 9.70
CA LYS A 199 -7.96 2.00 10.87
C LYS A 199 -6.95 0.94 11.30
N TYR A 200 -6.47 0.14 10.34
CA TYR A 200 -5.41 -0.83 10.56
C TYR A 200 -4.20 -0.16 11.20
N LYS A 201 -3.71 0.94 10.62
CA LYS A 201 -2.53 1.62 11.17
C LYS A 201 -2.76 2.12 12.59
N LEU A 202 -3.91 2.74 12.84
CA LEU A 202 -4.31 3.23 14.15
C LEU A 202 -4.35 2.12 15.21
N LEU A 203 -4.81 0.93 14.84
CA LEU A 203 -4.83 -0.25 15.71
C LEU A 203 -3.43 -0.69 16.12
N LEU A 204 -2.48 -0.67 15.19
CA LEU A 204 -1.09 -1.04 15.47
C LEU A 204 -0.35 -0.02 16.31
N THR A 205 -0.83 1.22 16.29
CA THR A 205 -0.27 2.34 17.03
C THR A 205 -0.85 2.43 18.45
N GLY A 206 -2.14 2.17 18.68
CA GLY A 206 -2.75 2.35 20.01
C GLY A 206 -2.39 1.30 21.09
N PRO A 207 -2.90 1.48 22.33
CA PRO A 207 -2.89 0.41 23.34
C PRO A 207 -3.61 -0.80 22.76
N LYS A 208 -2.89 -1.91 22.69
CA LYS A 208 -3.35 -3.08 21.96
C LYS A 208 -4.47 -3.76 22.74
N LYS A 209 -5.64 -3.82 22.12
CA LYS A 209 -6.82 -4.48 22.69
C LYS A 209 -7.25 -5.58 21.74
N MET A 210 -7.15 -6.82 22.19
CA MET A 210 -7.54 -8.00 21.43
C MET A 210 -8.94 -7.85 20.80
N ALA A 211 -9.91 -7.33 21.56
CA ALA A 211 -11.27 -7.08 21.08
C ALA A 211 -11.33 -6.15 19.85
N LEU A 212 -10.48 -5.13 19.78
CA LEU A 212 -10.44 -4.22 18.64
C LEU A 212 -9.82 -4.89 17.41
N PHE A 213 -8.79 -5.73 17.59
CA PHE A 213 -8.17 -6.46 16.48
C PHE A 213 -9.15 -7.48 15.90
N LEU A 214 -9.83 -8.23 16.76
CA LEU A 214 -10.83 -9.22 16.34
C LEU A 214 -11.99 -8.54 15.59
N LYS A 215 -12.54 -7.45 16.11
CA LYS A 215 -13.60 -6.69 15.43
C LYS A 215 -13.14 -6.19 14.07
N PHE A 216 -11.96 -5.57 13.99
CA PHE A 216 -11.42 -5.08 12.72
C PHE A 216 -11.23 -6.21 11.71
N PHE A 217 -10.70 -7.35 12.14
CA PHE A 217 -10.46 -8.48 11.26
C PHE A 217 -11.76 -9.14 10.77
N GLN A 218 -12.79 -9.22 11.62
CA GLN A 218 -14.13 -9.66 11.22
C GLN A 218 -14.73 -8.76 10.12
N GLU A 219 -14.58 -7.45 10.26
CA GLU A 219 -15.05 -6.47 9.26
C GLU A 219 -14.17 -6.45 7.99
N ASN A 220 -12.90 -6.89 8.10
CA ASN A 220 -11.90 -6.79 7.04
C ASN A 220 -11.08 -8.10 6.93
N PRO A 221 -11.71 -9.23 6.53
CA PRO A 221 -11.09 -10.55 6.56
C PRO A 221 -9.90 -10.73 5.59
N ASN A 222 -9.71 -9.80 4.65
CA ASN A 222 -8.60 -9.82 3.71
C ASN A 222 -7.27 -9.32 4.31
N PHE A 223 -7.28 -8.68 5.49
CA PHE A 223 -6.06 -8.25 6.18
C PHE A 223 -5.36 -9.44 6.84
N GLN A 224 -4.73 -10.27 6.02
CA GLN A 224 -4.01 -11.46 6.48
C GLN A 224 -2.86 -11.11 7.44
N GLU A 225 -2.33 -9.89 7.37
CA GLU A 225 -1.35 -9.35 8.34
C GLU A 225 -1.89 -9.39 9.78
N MET A 226 -3.21 -9.36 9.97
CA MET A 226 -3.81 -9.43 11.31
C MET A 226 -3.53 -10.76 12.01
N HIS A 227 -3.32 -11.85 11.27
CA HIS A 227 -2.91 -13.12 11.88
C HIS A 227 -1.58 -12.98 12.63
N TYR A 228 -0.62 -12.23 12.08
CA TYR A 228 0.65 -11.95 12.76
C TYR A 228 0.41 -11.17 14.08
N TYR A 229 -0.36 -10.07 14.01
CA TYR A 229 -0.58 -9.24 15.19
C TYR A 229 -1.43 -9.94 16.26
N LEU A 230 -2.48 -10.67 15.87
CA LEU A 230 -3.27 -11.48 16.79
C LEU A 230 -2.41 -12.55 17.46
N GLY A 231 -1.60 -13.26 16.68
CA GLY A 231 -0.68 -14.28 17.21
C GLY A 231 0.32 -13.71 18.20
N LYS A 232 0.89 -12.53 17.91
CA LYS A 232 1.74 -11.78 18.84
C LYS A 232 1.01 -11.42 20.14
N GLU A 233 -0.22 -10.92 20.07
CA GLU A 233 -0.98 -10.54 21.27
C GLU A 233 -1.38 -11.77 22.11
N TYR A 234 -1.75 -12.89 21.48
CA TYR A 234 -1.98 -14.15 22.19
C TYR A 234 -0.71 -14.65 22.88
N LEU A 235 0.44 -14.55 22.21
CA LEU A 235 1.73 -14.93 22.79
C LEU A 235 2.08 -14.07 24.01
N ASN A 236 1.85 -12.76 23.94
CA ASN A 236 2.05 -11.84 25.06
C ASN A 236 1.11 -12.17 26.25
N ALA A 237 -0.09 -12.67 25.95
CA ALA A 237 -1.05 -13.13 26.96
C ALA A 237 -0.77 -14.56 27.48
N GLY A 238 0.31 -15.22 27.01
CA GLY A 238 0.66 -16.58 27.40
C GLY A 238 -0.22 -17.68 26.78
N GLN A 239 -1.10 -17.33 25.84
CA GLN A 239 -2.01 -18.26 25.17
C GLN A 239 -1.32 -18.93 23.98
N LEU A 240 -0.41 -19.87 24.27
CA LEU A 240 0.51 -20.45 23.27
C LEU A 240 -0.20 -21.12 22.10
N ALA A 241 -1.25 -21.92 22.34
CA ALA A 241 -1.98 -22.62 21.27
C ALA A 241 -2.66 -21.66 20.29
N GLN A 242 -3.29 -20.60 20.79
CA GLN A 242 -3.92 -19.56 19.97
C GLN A 242 -2.86 -18.75 19.22
N ALA A 243 -1.75 -18.43 19.89
CA ALA A 243 -0.64 -17.72 19.28
C ALA A 243 -0.07 -18.49 18.10
N GLU A 244 0.21 -19.78 18.29
CA GLU A 244 0.74 -20.67 17.26
C GLU A 244 -0.22 -20.75 16.07
N LYS A 245 -1.50 -21.04 16.32
CA LYS A 245 -2.53 -21.12 15.27
C LYS A 245 -2.53 -19.88 14.38
N HIS A 246 -2.56 -18.69 14.99
CA HIS A 246 -2.56 -17.43 14.24
C HIS A 246 -1.23 -17.20 13.52
N LEU A 247 -0.09 -17.50 14.15
CA LEU A 247 1.21 -17.31 13.52
C LEU A 247 1.47 -18.29 12.36
N GLN A 248 0.94 -19.51 12.40
CA GLN A 248 1.01 -20.46 11.27
C GLN A 248 0.19 -19.98 10.08
N GLN A 249 -0.99 -19.39 10.31
CA GLN A 249 -1.77 -18.73 9.27
C GLN A 249 -1.02 -17.52 8.69
N ALA A 250 -0.38 -16.74 9.55
CA ALA A 250 0.45 -15.61 9.14
C ALA A 250 1.66 -16.07 8.31
N ARG A 251 2.32 -17.16 8.70
CA ARG A 251 3.46 -17.76 7.97
C ARG A 251 3.07 -18.24 6.58
N SER A 252 1.87 -18.81 6.43
CA SER A 252 1.36 -19.23 5.14
C SER A 252 1.20 -18.06 4.17
N SER A 253 0.88 -16.88 4.69
CA SER A 253 0.73 -15.64 3.91
C SER A 253 2.06 -14.91 3.69
N PHE A 254 2.90 -14.85 4.71
CA PHE A 254 4.15 -14.10 4.74
C PHE A 254 5.31 -15.01 5.15
N PRO A 255 5.71 -15.96 4.29
CA PRO A 255 6.75 -16.95 4.62
C PRO A 255 8.10 -16.31 4.94
N ASP A 256 8.37 -15.15 4.35
CA ASP A 256 9.65 -14.43 4.48
C ASP A 256 9.65 -13.39 5.61
N SER A 257 8.64 -13.38 6.48
CA SER A 257 8.59 -12.49 7.64
C SER A 257 9.50 -13.02 8.76
N LEU A 258 10.57 -12.27 9.06
CA LEU A 258 11.48 -12.59 10.16
C LEU A 258 10.72 -12.63 11.50
N ASN A 259 9.78 -11.72 11.72
CA ASN A 259 9.00 -11.68 12.95
C ASN A 259 8.16 -12.94 13.16
N ILE A 260 7.52 -13.45 12.11
CA ILE A 260 6.68 -14.65 12.23
C ILE A 260 7.56 -15.85 12.58
N LEU A 261 8.73 -15.99 11.95
CA LEU A 261 9.70 -17.04 12.28
C LEU A 261 10.22 -16.92 13.71
N ILE A 262 10.59 -15.71 14.15
CA ILE A 262 11.06 -15.43 15.52
C ILE A 262 9.98 -15.79 16.55
N LEU A 263 8.73 -15.40 16.33
CA LEU A 263 7.66 -15.66 17.29
C LEU A 263 7.26 -17.15 17.33
N LEU A 264 7.23 -17.84 16.19
CA LEU A 264 7.01 -19.29 16.16
C LEU A 264 8.17 -20.04 16.82
N SER A 265 9.42 -19.61 16.60
CA SER A 265 10.60 -20.18 17.26
C SER A 265 10.50 -20.03 18.79
N LYS A 266 10.11 -18.83 19.26
CA LYS A 266 9.86 -18.56 20.68
C LYS A 266 8.75 -19.43 21.27
N ILE A 267 7.71 -19.78 20.50
CA ILE A 267 6.67 -20.71 20.92
C ILE A 267 7.24 -22.12 21.05
N ASN A 268 7.91 -22.63 20.01
CA ASN A 268 8.50 -23.97 20.02
C ASN A 268 9.49 -24.14 21.17
N PHE A 269 10.33 -23.13 21.43
CA PHE A 269 11.22 -23.14 22.60
C PHE A 269 10.47 -23.27 23.93
N ARG A 270 9.31 -22.60 24.09
CA ARG A 270 8.48 -22.70 25.30
C ARG A 270 7.75 -24.03 25.44
N LEU A 271 7.54 -24.72 24.32
CA LEU A 271 6.94 -26.05 24.27
C LEU A 271 7.99 -27.15 24.33
N GLU A 272 9.28 -26.80 24.45
CA GLU A 272 10.42 -27.74 24.43
C GLU A 272 10.58 -28.50 23.11
N GLU A 273 9.98 -27.99 22.03
CA GLU A 273 10.11 -28.49 20.65
C GLU A 273 11.39 -27.92 20.01
N PHE A 274 12.55 -28.36 20.49
CA PHE A 274 13.83 -27.73 20.19
C PHE A 274 14.26 -27.88 18.73
N GLU A 275 13.98 -29.01 18.09
CA GLU A 275 14.27 -29.25 16.67
C GLU A 275 13.51 -28.24 15.78
N ALA A 276 12.20 -28.09 15.99
CA ALA A 276 11.39 -27.13 15.25
C ALA A 276 11.81 -25.68 15.53
N CYS A 277 12.21 -25.37 16.76
CA CYS A 277 12.79 -24.07 17.12
C CYS A 277 14.07 -23.78 16.32
N LEU A 278 15.00 -24.75 16.24
CA LEU A 278 16.24 -24.62 15.48
C LEU A 278 15.97 -24.41 13.99
N GLU A 279 15.09 -25.20 13.38
CA GLU A 279 14.71 -25.06 11.97
C GLU A 279 14.17 -23.66 11.64
N LEU A 280 13.31 -23.13 12.50
CA LEU A 280 12.76 -21.77 12.35
C LEU A 280 13.83 -20.69 12.48
N ASN A 281 14.77 -20.87 13.42
CA ASN A 281 15.89 -19.95 13.57
C ASN A 281 16.82 -20.00 12.35
N GLU A 282 17.13 -21.18 11.83
CA GLU A 282 17.91 -21.33 10.59
C GLU A 282 17.22 -20.70 9.38
N ALA A 283 15.90 -20.88 9.26
CA ALA A 283 15.11 -20.21 8.23
C ALA A 283 15.20 -18.68 8.35
N ALA A 284 15.12 -18.13 9.56
CA ALA A 284 15.28 -16.70 9.79
C ALA A 284 16.70 -16.22 9.46
N LEU A 285 17.73 -17.02 9.77
CA LEU A 285 19.12 -16.71 9.44
C LEU A 285 19.37 -16.68 7.93
N LYS A 286 18.73 -17.58 7.15
CA LYS A 286 18.82 -17.59 5.68
C LYS A 286 18.21 -16.34 5.03
N LEU A 287 17.29 -15.68 5.71
CA LEU A 287 16.63 -14.46 5.26
C LEU A 287 17.34 -13.17 5.70
N LYS A 288 18.36 -13.26 6.56
CA LYS A 288 19.09 -12.07 7.00
C LYS A 288 19.68 -11.33 5.77
N PRO A 289 19.41 -10.01 5.64
CA PRO A 289 19.93 -9.21 4.53
C PRO A 289 21.45 -9.05 4.60
#